data_AF-A0A914A9D9-F1
#
_entry.id   AF-A0A914A9D9-F1
#
_cell.length_a   1.000
_cell.length_b   1.000
_cell.length_c   1.000
_cell.angle_alpha   90.00
_cell.angle_beta   90.00
_cell.angle_gamma   90.00
#
_symmetry.space_group_name_H-M   'P 1'
#
loop_
_entity.id
_entity.type
_entity.pdbx_description
1 polymer ?
#
loop_
_entity_poly.entity_id
_entity_poly.type
_entity_poly.pdbx_seq_one_letter_code
_entity_poly.pdbx_strand_id
1 'polypeptide(L)'
;MPCTINQEPDPEAGRYRWLIQAVDPCKCTEIGMGGFSTFVPYRPYEVTYYDTFLISSDPVEIQQWLNCPACSIEEPLGMEDRRIPDDRITASSVYHGEQATHGAARARLNTEGYAEAWCNDNSDDSPWIQVDFVGSVTVTGLITQRRGDYDQWVTEYQLTYSDDGQSWYNVTGADGIPMKFPGNKGSNSLVTTHFPFALCTRILRIHPTEWNVHCSMRFEVIGCY
;
A
#
# COMPACT_ATOMS: atom_id res chain seq x y z
N MET A 1 8.74 -11.02 -6.87
CA MET A 1 9.72 -11.86 -7.61
C MET A 1 11.06 -11.74 -6.89
N PRO A 2 11.75 -12.84 -6.52
CA PRO A 2 13.07 -12.73 -5.90
C PRO A 2 14.08 -12.21 -6.92
N CYS A 3 14.90 -11.25 -6.51
CA CYS A 3 15.93 -10.62 -7.31
C CYS A 3 17.30 -10.85 -6.70
N THR A 4 18.31 -10.76 -7.56
CA THR A 4 19.68 -11.06 -7.19
C THR A 4 20.56 -9.85 -7.44
N ILE A 5 21.25 -9.38 -6.40
CA ILE A 5 22.26 -8.33 -6.50
C ILE A 5 23.61 -8.96 -6.82
N ASN A 6 24.23 -8.51 -7.90
CA ASN A 6 25.55 -8.95 -8.34
C ASN A 6 26.55 -7.81 -8.22
N GLN A 7 27.83 -8.14 -8.29
CA GLN A 7 28.92 -7.17 -8.27
C GLN A 7 29.69 -7.21 -9.58
N GLU A 8 30.07 -6.03 -10.11
CA GLU A 8 30.99 -5.91 -11.25
C GLU A 8 32.01 -4.78 -11.06
N PRO A 9 33.19 -4.85 -11.72
CA PRO A 9 34.15 -3.76 -11.73
C PRO A 9 33.56 -2.50 -12.37
N ASP A 10 33.69 -1.37 -11.70
CA ASP A 10 33.40 -0.05 -12.24
C ASP A 10 34.57 0.38 -13.15
N PRO A 11 34.33 0.55 -14.46
CA PRO A 11 35.38 0.90 -15.41
C PRO A 11 35.93 2.33 -15.23
N GLU A 12 35.23 3.22 -14.52
CA GLU A 12 35.62 4.62 -14.34
C GLU A 12 36.25 4.90 -12.97
N ALA A 13 35.79 4.20 -11.93
CA ALA A 13 36.18 4.50 -10.54
C ALA A 13 37.27 3.59 -9.95
N GLY A 14 37.65 2.49 -10.62
CA GLY A 14 38.54 1.48 -10.05
C GLY A 14 37.97 0.80 -8.78
N ARG A 15 36.65 0.85 -8.63
CA ARG A 15 35.88 0.25 -7.54
C ARG A 15 34.97 -0.84 -8.09
N TYR A 16 34.18 -1.47 -7.24
CA TYR A 16 33.09 -2.33 -7.65
C TYR A 16 31.76 -1.60 -7.47
N ARG A 17 30.81 -1.85 -8.38
CA ARG A 17 29.44 -1.38 -8.28
C ARG A 17 28.48 -2.55 -8.18
N TRP A 18 27.33 -2.30 -7.57
CA TRP A 18 26.28 -3.31 -7.38
C TRP A 18 25.23 -3.16 -8.47
N LEU A 19 24.68 -4.29 -8.91
CA LEU A 19 23.67 -4.29 -9.98
C LEU A 19 22.62 -5.37 -9.78
N ILE A 20 21.41 -5.10 -10.28
CA ILE A 20 20.31 -6.07 -10.34
C ILE A 20 20.03 -6.36 -11.82
N GLN A 21 19.95 -7.65 -12.19
CA GLN A 21 19.63 -8.10 -13.54
C GLN A 21 18.18 -8.62 -13.56
N ALA A 22 17.23 -7.71 -13.77
CA ALA A 22 15.81 -8.04 -13.77
C ALA A 22 15.11 -7.32 -14.94
N VAL A 23 14.05 -7.94 -15.48
CA VAL A 23 13.20 -7.32 -16.51
C VAL A 23 12.53 -6.05 -15.97
N ASP A 24 12.17 -6.07 -14.70
CA ASP A 24 11.53 -4.97 -14.00
C ASP A 24 11.98 -5.02 -12.52
N PRO A 25 12.99 -4.22 -12.13
CA PRO A 25 13.47 -4.17 -10.75
C PRO A 25 12.34 -3.86 -9.76
N CYS A 26 11.32 -3.11 -10.17
CA CYS A 26 10.19 -2.75 -9.31
C CYS A 26 9.27 -3.93 -8.98
N LYS A 27 9.52 -5.13 -9.52
CA LYS A 27 8.82 -6.37 -9.13
C LYS A 27 9.61 -7.21 -8.12
N CYS A 28 10.76 -6.71 -7.67
CA CYS A 28 11.56 -7.37 -6.64
C CYS A 28 10.82 -7.38 -5.30
N THR A 29 10.55 -8.58 -4.77
CA THR A 29 9.96 -8.77 -3.43
C THR A 29 10.98 -9.18 -2.39
N GLU A 30 12.19 -9.53 -2.84
CA GLU A 30 13.34 -9.91 -2.05
C GLU A 30 14.59 -9.60 -2.89
N ILE A 31 15.66 -9.07 -2.29
CA ILE A 31 16.96 -8.90 -2.92
C ILE A 31 18.01 -9.68 -2.10
N GLY A 32 18.55 -10.73 -2.71
CA GLY A 32 19.61 -11.55 -2.15
C GLY A 32 20.91 -11.44 -2.93
N MET A 33 22.02 -11.91 -2.35
CA MET A 33 23.32 -11.91 -3.02
C MET A 33 23.40 -12.94 -4.15
N GLY A 34 23.86 -12.50 -5.32
CA GLY A 34 24.38 -13.33 -6.40
C GLY A 34 25.86 -13.09 -6.59
N GLY A 35 26.53 -14.10 -7.14
CA GLY A 35 27.98 -14.10 -7.30
C GLY A 35 28.52 -12.98 -8.21
N PHE A 36 29.82 -13.04 -8.49
CA PHE A 36 30.46 -12.11 -9.42
C PHE A 36 29.91 -12.28 -10.84
N SER A 37 29.33 -11.20 -11.39
CA SER A 37 28.95 -11.17 -12.80
C SER A 37 30.23 -10.92 -13.60
N THR A 38 30.81 -11.96 -14.17
CA THR A 38 31.88 -11.82 -15.16
C THR A 38 31.31 -11.16 -16.41
N PHE A 39 32.01 -10.17 -16.99
CA PHE A 39 31.63 -9.43 -18.21
C PHE A 39 31.01 -10.34 -19.29
N VAL A 40 29.69 -10.48 -19.29
CA VAL A 40 28.97 -11.12 -20.39
C VAL A 40 28.58 -10.01 -21.35
N PRO A 41 29.02 -10.04 -22.61
CA PRO A 41 28.70 -9.01 -23.61
C PRO A 41 27.21 -8.99 -23.98
N TYR A 42 26.45 -10.02 -23.57
CA TYR A 42 25.02 -10.12 -23.79
C TYR A 42 24.28 -10.16 -22.45
N ARG A 43 23.49 -9.12 -22.18
CA ARG A 43 22.64 -9.03 -20.99
C ARG A 43 21.21 -9.35 -21.41
N PRO A 44 20.62 -10.47 -20.95
CA PRO A 44 19.26 -10.86 -21.33
C PRO A 44 18.18 -9.98 -20.68
N TYR A 45 18.55 -9.19 -19.67
CA TYR A 45 17.65 -8.34 -18.89
C TYR A 45 18.20 -6.92 -18.77
N GLU A 46 17.33 -5.97 -18.45
CA GLU A 46 17.76 -4.63 -18.04
C GLU A 46 18.60 -4.70 -16.76
N VAL A 47 19.52 -3.75 -16.63
CA VAL A 47 20.42 -3.68 -15.49
C VAL A 47 20.36 -2.31 -14.84
N THR A 48 20.06 -2.31 -13.55
CA THR A 48 20.07 -1.11 -12.72
C THR A 48 21.24 -1.16 -11.76
N TYR A 49 21.96 -0.04 -11.66
CA TYR A 49 23.17 0.11 -10.86
C TYR A 49 22.89 0.88 -9.58
N TYR A 50 23.61 0.51 -8.52
CA TYR A 50 23.52 1.13 -7.21
C TYR A 50 24.91 1.37 -6.64
N ASP A 51 25.06 2.50 -5.96
CA ASP A 51 26.28 2.87 -5.24
C ASP A 51 26.34 2.23 -3.85
N THR A 52 25.21 1.69 -3.37
CA THR A 52 25.07 1.02 -2.07
C THR A 52 24.78 -0.46 -2.24
N PHE A 53 25.13 -1.24 -1.22
CA PHE A 53 24.83 -2.66 -1.18
C PHE A 53 23.41 -2.88 -0.67
N LEU A 54 22.57 -3.55 -1.46
CA LEU A 54 21.16 -3.80 -1.15
C LEU A 54 20.97 -5.28 -0.78
N ILE A 55 20.62 -5.55 0.48
CA ILE A 55 20.06 -6.84 0.91
C ILE A 55 18.83 -6.52 1.74
N SER A 56 17.67 -7.00 1.30
CA SER A 56 16.46 -6.92 2.11
C SER A 56 15.46 -7.97 1.65
N SER A 57 14.63 -8.42 2.60
CA SER A 57 13.43 -9.20 2.34
C SER A 57 12.17 -8.38 2.59
N ASP A 58 12.31 -7.10 2.91
CA ASP A 58 11.20 -6.15 3.04
C ASP A 58 10.98 -5.50 1.67
N PRO A 59 9.87 -5.81 0.97
CA PRO A 59 9.62 -5.24 -0.34
C PRO A 59 9.41 -3.72 -0.28
N VAL A 60 9.03 -3.15 0.87
CA VAL A 60 8.93 -1.68 1.04
C VAL A 60 10.31 -1.03 0.94
N GLU A 61 11.29 -1.56 1.69
CA GLU A 61 12.66 -1.08 1.68
C GLU A 61 13.28 -1.22 0.29
N ILE A 62 12.99 -2.33 -0.38
CA ILE A 62 13.41 -2.57 -1.76
C ILE A 62 12.84 -1.50 -2.71
N GLN A 63 11.52 -1.26 -2.73
CA GLN A 63 10.93 -0.27 -3.63
C GLN A 63 11.48 1.15 -3.40
N GLN A 64 11.74 1.52 -2.15
CA GLN A 64 12.38 2.80 -1.81
C GLN A 64 13.77 2.93 -2.45
N TRP A 65 14.60 1.90 -2.36
CA TRP A 65 15.95 1.91 -2.94
C TRP A 65 15.95 1.98 -4.46
N LEU A 66 15.01 1.28 -5.09
CA LEU A 66 14.93 1.22 -6.55
C LEU A 66 14.38 2.51 -7.18
N ASN A 67 13.89 3.45 -6.35
CA ASN A 67 13.30 4.73 -6.77
C ASN A 67 12.31 4.55 -7.93
N CYS A 68 11.49 3.50 -7.81
CA CYS A 68 10.56 3.07 -8.84
C CYS A 68 9.60 4.22 -9.16
N PRO A 69 9.49 4.65 -10.44
CA PRO A 69 8.52 5.66 -10.81
C PRO A 69 7.14 5.09 -10.49
N ALA A 70 6.55 5.62 -9.42
CA ALA A 70 5.40 5.02 -8.77
C ALA A 70 4.24 4.87 -9.76
N CYS A 71 3.92 5.96 -10.47
CA CYS A 71 2.94 6.02 -11.54
C CYS A 71 3.29 7.14 -12.51
N SER A 72 3.04 6.96 -13.81
CA SER A 72 3.16 8.07 -14.79
C SER A 72 2.06 9.11 -14.61
N ILE A 73 0.87 8.64 -14.20
CA ILE A 73 -0.29 9.43 -13.79
C ILE A 73 -0.89 8.69 -12.61
N GLU A 74 -1.06 9.37 -11.48
CA GLU A 74 -1.73 8.83 -10.31
C GLU A 74 -3.24 9.02 -10.44
N GLU A 75 -4.01 7.95 -10.31
CA GLU A 75 -5.46 7.94 -10.47
C GLU A 75 -6.16 7.17 -9.33
N PRO A 76 -7.44 7.47 -9.06
CA PRO A 76 -8.28 6.61 -8.24
C PRO A 76 -8.31 5.17 -8.78
N LEU A 77 -8.14 4.18 -7.90
CA LEU A 77 -8.16 2.76 -8.26
C LEU A 77 -9.57 2.18 -8.29
N GLY A 78 -10.59 2.95 -7.90
CA GLY A 78 -11.99 2.67 -8.24
C GLY A 78 -12.87 2.28 -7.06
N MET A 79 -12.56 2.77 -5.87
CA MET A 79 -13.48 2.72 -4.74
C MET A 79 -14.70 3.60 -5.00
N GLU A 80 -14.52 4.87 -5.36
CA GLU A 80 -15.64 5.80 -5.55
C GLU A 80 -16.50 5.44 -6.78
N ASP A 81 -15.85 5.19 -7.92
CA ASP A 81 -16.52 4.96 -9.20
C ASP A 81 -17.05 3.53 -9.39
N ARG A 82 -16.86 2.66 -8.39
CA ARG A 82 -17.33 1.27 -8.35
C ARG A 82 -16.69 0.33 -9.37
N ARG A 83 -15.54 0.67 -9.96
CA ARG A 83 -14.73 -0.32 -10.71
C ARG A 83 -14.28 -1.47 -9.81
N ILE A 84 -14.02 -1.20 -8.54
CA ILE A 84 -13.85 -2.23 -7.51
C ILE A 84 -15.26 -2.66 -7.06
N PRO A 85 -15.68 -3.91 -7.26
CA PRO A 85 -17.03 -4.36 -6.86
C PRO A 85 -17.13 -4.60 -5.35
N ASP A 86 -18.37 -4.60 -4.82
CA ASP A 86 -18.62 -4.66 -3.38
C ASP A 86 -18.07 -5.93 -2.70
N ASP A 87 -18.03 -7.07 -3.41
CA ASP A 87 -17.48 -8.34 -2.91
C ASP A 87 -15.95 -8.31 -2.73
N ARG A 88 -15.28 -7.30 -3.26
CA ARG A 88 -13.84 -7.06 -3.09
C ARG A 88 -13.50 -6.17 -1.92
N ILE A 89 -14.49 -5.65 -1.23
CA ILE A 89 -14.30 -4.79 -0.06
C ILE A 89 -14.83 -5.56 1.15
N THR A 90 -13.93 -5.91 2.08
CA THR A 90 -14.27 -6.68 3.28
C THR A 90 -13.71 -6.00 4.53
N ALA A 91 -14.28 -6.29 5.69
CA ALA A 91 -13.85 -5.74 6.96
C ALA A 91 -13.87 -6.80 8.07
N SER A 92 -13.15 -6.55 9.15
CA SER A 92 -13.11 -7.39 10.36
C SER A 92 -14.49 -7.56 10.98
N SER A 93 -15.22 -6.45 11.05
CA SER A 93 -16.53 -6.33 11.66
C SER A 93 -17.29 -5.17 11.01
N VAL A 94 -18.59 -5.12 11.27
CA VAL A 94 -19.47 -4.07 10.77
C VAL A 94 -20.45 -3.68 11.87
N TYR A 95 -20.71 -2.38 11.99
CA TYR A 95 -21.75 -1.89 12.88
C TYR A 95 -23.13 -2.06 12.25
N HIS A 96 -24.03 -2.72 12.97
CA HIS A 96 -25.44 -2.81 12.61
C HIS A 96 -26.23 -1.72 13.34
N GLY A 97 -26.45 -0.59 12.66
CA GLY A 97 -27.31 0.48 13.16
C GLY A 97 -28.78 0.12 13.08
N GLU A 98 -29.63 0.91 13.72
CA GLU A 98 -31.08 0.67 13.76
C GLU A 98 -31.73 0.71 12.36
N GLN A 99 -31.31 1.65 11.50
CA GLN A 99 -31.89 1.80 10.16
C GLN A 99 -31.11 1.08 9.05
N ALA A 100 -29.80 0.89 9.22
CA ALA A 100 -28.94 0.31 8.19
C ALA A 100 -27.65 -0.28 8.75
N THR A 101 -27.06 -1.19 7.97
CA THR A 101 -25.75 -1.78 8.26
C THR A 101 -24.63 -0.93 7.64
N HIS A 102 -23.64 -0.57 8.45
CA HIS A 102 -22.43 0.14 8.05
C HIS A 102 -21.39 -0.83 7.49
N GLY A 103 -21.76 -1.53 6.42
CA GLY A 103 -20.92 -2.56 5.79
C GLY A 103 -19.68 -2.00 5.11
N ALA A 104 -18.71 -2.88 4.79
CA ALA A 104 -17.45 -2.50 4.17
C ALA A 104 -17.62 -1.71 2.85
N ALA A 105 -18.60 -2.07 2.02
CA ALA A 105 -18.93 -1.36 0.79
C ALA A 105 -19.39 0.10 0.99
N ARG A 106 -19.77 0.50 2.22
CA ARG A 106 -20.09 1.89 2.57
C ARG A 106 -18.85 2.74 2.80
N ALA A 107 -17.65 2.15 2.74
CA ALA A 107 -16.38 2.85 2.85
C ALA A 107 -15.94 3.58 1.58
N ARG A 108 -16.75 3.61 0.50
CA ARG A 108 -16.37 4.35 -0.71
C ARG A 108 -16.45 5.86 -0.45
N LEU A 109 -15.55 6.65 -1.04
CA LEU A 109 -15.68 8.11 -1.01
C LEU A 109 -17.06 8.56 -1.52
N ASN A 110 -17.53 9.67 -0.96
CA ASN A 110 -18.79 10.33 -1.32
C ASN A 110 -20.02 9.40 -1.25
N THR A 111 -19.93 8.34 -0.45
CA THR A 111 -21.08 7.50 -0.14
C THR A 111 -22.11 8.32 0.65
N GLU A 112 -23.32 8.42 0.10
CA GLU A 112 -24.48 9.14 0.67
C GLU A 112 -25.65 8.19 0.95
N GLY A 113 -26.65 8.67 1.69
CA GLY A 113 -27.89 7.97 2.02
C GLY A 113 -27.84 7.33 3.40
N TYR A 114 -28.24 6.07 3.52
CA TYR A 114 -28.22 5.37 4.81
C TYR A 114 -26.83 4.82 5.12
N ALA A 115 -26.34 4.99 6.35
CA ALA A 115 -25.03 4.51 6.77
C ALA A 115 -23.88 5.06 5.91
N GLU A 116 -23.57 6.35 6.00
CA GLU A 116 -22.61 7.06 5.12
C GLU A 116 -21.12 6.84 5.47
N ALA A 117 -20.78 5.62 5.90
CA ALA A 117 -19.42 5.11 6.08
C ALA A 117 -19.46 3.61 6.42
N TRP A 118 -18.33 2.92 6.25
CA TRP A 118 -18.08 1.72 7.04
C TRP A 118 -17.79 2.13 8.49
N CYS A 119 -18.32 1.36 9.43
CA CYS A 119 -18.08 1.51 10.86
C CYS A 119 -17.81 0.12 11.45
N ASN A 120 -16.84 0.00 12.35
CA ASN A 120 -16.56 -1.26 13.03
C ASN A 120 -17.65 -1.59 14.06
N ASP A 121 -17.80 -2.87 14.39
CA ASP A 121 -18.61 -3.26 15.55
C ASP A 121 -18.00 -2.71 16.85
N ASN A 122 -18.84 -2.36 17.82
CA ASN A 122 -18.39 -1.77 19.09
C ASN A 122 -17.51 -2.71 19.93
N SER A 123 -17.56 -4.03 19.67
CA SER A 123 -16.73 -5.03 20.35
C SER A 123 -15.41 -5.33 19.64
N ASP A 124 -15.16 -4.73 18.48
CA ASP A 124 -13.94 -4.93 17.71
C ASP A 124 -12.88 -3.87 18.04
N ASP A 125 -11.98 -4.24 18.96
CA ASP A 125 -10.87 -3.40 19.42
C ASP A 125 -9.67 -3.36 18.46
N SER A 126 -9.71 -4.12 17.35
CA SER A 126 -8.63 -4.16 16.36
C SER A 126 -9.20 -4.23 14.94
N PRO A 127 -9.97 -3.20 14.55
CA PRO A 127 -10.72 -3.23 13.32
C PRO A 127 -9.80 -3.14 12.11
N TRP A 128 -10.22 -3.76 11.01
CA TRP A 128 -9.60 -3.57 9.71
C TRP A 128 -10.64 -3.52 8.61
N ILE A 129 -10.29 -2.82 7.54
CA ILE A 129 -11.00 -2.84 6.27
C ILE A 129 -9.99 -3.06 5.15
N GLN A 130 -10.35 -3.86 4.15
CA GLN A 130 -9.44 -4.19 3.06
C GLN A 130 -10.14 -4.12 1.71
N VAL A 131 -9.31 -4.01 0.68
CA VAL A 131 -9.70 -4.04 -0.72
C VAL A 131 -8.83 -5.03 -1.48
N ASP A 132 -9.46 -5.92 -2.25
CA ASP A 132 -8.81 -6.86 -3.18
C ASP A 132 -8.94 -6.31 -4.61
N PHE A 133 -7.83 -5.86 -5.19
CA PHE A 133 -7.80 -5.32 -6.55
C PHE A 133 -7.89 -6.40 -7.63
N VAL A 134 -7.97 -7.69 -7.26
CA VAL A 134 -7.97 -8.89 -8.13
C VAL A 134 -6.62 -9.13 -8.84
N GLY A 135 -5.96 -8.06 -9.29
CA GLY A 135 -4.60 -8.04 -9.81
C GLY A 135 -3.65 -7.23 -8.93
N SER A 136 -2.35 -7.39 -9.16
CA SER A 136 -1.34 -6.54 -8.53
C SER A 136 -1.43 -5.13 -9.12
N VAL A 137 -1.47 -4.12 -8.26
CA VAL A 137 -1.50 -2.69 -8.60
C VAL A 137 -0.41 -1.97 -7.83
N THR A 138 -0.03 -0.79 -8.30
CA THR A 138 0.86 0.09 -7.56
C THR A 138 0.03 1.11 -6.78
N VAL A 139 0.09 1.03 -5.45
CA VAL A 139 -0.56 1.97 -4.54
C VAL A 139 0.42 3.05 -4.12
N THR A 140 0.02 4.31 -4.24
CA THR A 140 0.87 5.47 -3.91
C THR A 140 0.31 6.32 -2.77
N GLY A 141 -0.92 6.06 -2.35
CA GLY A 141 -1.51 6.73 -1.20
C GLY A 141 -2.96 6.35 -0.95
N LEU A 142 -3.57 7.09 -0.03
CA LEU A 142 -5.00 7.02 0.28
C LEU A 142 -5.60 8.41 0.33
N ILE A 143 -6.85 8.52 -0.10
CA ILE A 143 -7.72 9.65 0.21
C ILE A 143 -8.71 9.16 1.25
N THR A 144 -8.79 9.79 2.42
CA THR A 144 -9.74 9.43 3.49
C THR A 144 -10.76 10.53 3.72
N GLN A 145 -11.98 10.12 4.05
CA GLN A 145 -13.11 10.99 4.28
C GLN A 145 -13.85 10.54 5.54
N ARG A 146 -14.29 11.51 6.34
CA ARG A 146 -15.11 11.28 7.54
C ARG A 146 -16.43 10.59 7.20
N ARG A 147 -17.17 10.10 8.20
CA ARG A 147 -18.57 9.69 8.02
C ARG A 147 -19.42 10.89 7.56
N GLY A 148 -20.39 10.64 6.67
CA GLY A 148 -21.17 11.72 6.06
C GLY A 148 -22.28 12.31 6.94
N ASP A 149 -22.90 11.46 7.76
CA ASP A 149 -24.07 11.78 8.57
C ASP A 149 -23.78 12.04 10.07
N TYR A 150 -22.55 11.77 10.54
CA TYR A 150 -22.10 12.02 11.92
C TYR A 150 -20.64 12.47 11.98
N ASP A 151 -20.29 13.17 13.06
CA ASP A 151 -18.92 13.61 13.37
C ASP A 151 -18.06 12.45 13.89
N GLN A 152 -17.82 11.46 13.03
CA GLN A 152 -17.02 10.26 13.31
C GLN A 152 -16.01 10.04 12.18
N TRP A 153 -14.75 9.76 12.53
CA TRP A 153 -13.69 9.55 11.55
C TRP A 153 -12.46 8.87 12.16
N VAL A 154 -11.70 8.18 11.32
CA VAL A 154 -10.35 7.68 11.66
C VAL A 154 -9.34 8.82 11.60
N THR A 155 -8.51 8.96 12.64
CA THR A 155 -7.47 9.99 12.78
C THR A 155 -6.06 9.47 12.53
N GLU A 156 -5.85 8.16 12.73
CA GLU A 156 -4.58 7.47 12.48
C GLU A 156 -4.87 6.03 12.04
N TYR A 157 -4.06 5.50 11.12
CA TYR A 157 -4.13 4.10 10.70
C TYR A 157 -2.75 3.54 10.35
N GLN A 158 -2.65 2.22 10.40
CA GLN A 158 -1.54 1.44 9.87
C GLN A 158 -2.00 0.63 8.67
N LEU A 159 -1.04 0.11 7.90
CA LEU A 159 -1.32 -0.64 6.68
C LEU A 159 -0.63 -1.99 6.71
N THR A 160 -1.34 -3.00 6.22
CA THR A 160 -0.75 -4.27 5.80
C THR A 160 -1.16 -4.58 4.39
N TYR A 161 -0.36 -5.35 3.68
CA TYR A 161 -0.65 -5.76 2.32
C TYR A 161 -0.36 -7.25 2.11
N SER A 162 -0.95 -7.80 1.06
CA SER A 162 -0.86 -9.23 0.73
C SER A 162 -1.11 -9.46 -0.75
N ASP A 163 -0.44 -10.45 -1.33
CA ASP A 163 -0.67 -10.87 -2.72
C ASP A 163 -1.51 -12.15 -2.83
N ASP A 164 -1.59 -12.93 -1.75
CA ASP A 164 -2.28 -14.23 -1.68
C ASP A 164 -3.48 -14.23 -0.71
N GLY A 165 -3.63 -13.19 0.11
CA GLY A 165 -4.64 -13.07 1.16
C GLY A 165 -4.33 -13.91 2.42
N GLN A 166 -3.21 -14.63 2.44
CA GLN A 166 -2.79 -15.52 3.53
C GLN A 166 -1.57 -14.97 4.28
N SER A 167 -0.56 -14.53 3.53
CA SER A 167 0.67 -13.94 4.01
C SER A 167 0.53 -12.43 4.02
N TRP A 168 0.67 -11.82 5.20
CA TRP A 168 0.47 -10.38 5.40
C TRP A 168 1.76 -9.73 5.85
N TYR A 169 2.04 -8.57 5.27
CA TYR A 169 3.24 -7.79 5.54
C TYR A 169 2.85 -6.40 6.02
N ASN A 170 3.53 -5.90 7.05
CA ASN A 170 3.33 -4.53 7.52
C ASN A 170 3.99 -3.54 6.56
N VAL A 171 3.38 -2.37 6.42
CA VAL A 171 4.03 -1.22 5.82
C VAL A 171 4.90 -0.57 6.89
N THR A 172 6.21 -0.71 6.76
CA THR A 172 7.21 -0.38 7.78
C THR A 172 8.08 0.80 7.38
N GLY A 173 8.58 1.54 8.38
CA GLY A 173 9.66 2.50 8.19
C GLY A 173 11.01 1.79 8.01
N ALA A 174 12.05 2.55 7.72
CA ALA A 174 13.43 2.02 7.63
C ALA A 174 13.94 1.40 8.95
N ASP A 175 13.25 1.65 10.06
CA ASP A 175 13.51 1.07 11.38
C ASP A 175 12.79 -0.26 11.63
N GLY A 176 12.01 -0.74 10.66
CA GLY A 176 11.20 -1.97 10.76
C GLY A 176 9.93 -1.79 11.62
N ILE A 177 9.60 -0.57 12.04
CA ILE A 177 8.41 -0.29 12.84
C ILE A 177 7.23 -0.02 11.89
N PRO A 178 6.02 -0.59 12.15
CA PRO A 178 4.84 -0.28 11.36
C PRO A 178 4.56 1.23 11.30
N MET A 179 4.46 1.77 10.09
CA MET A 179 4.24 3.18 9.88
C MET A 179 2.81 3.58 10.28
N LYS A 180 2.71 4.69 11.00
CA LYS A 180 1.45 5.35 11.34
C LYS A 180 1.17 6.45 10.32
N PHE A 181 0.08 6.31 9.60
CA PHE A 181 -0.38 7.28 8.60
C PHE A 181 -1.45 8.19 9.21
N PRO A 182 -1.39 9.51 8.94
CA PRO A 182 -2.42 10.43 9.40
C PRO A 182 -3.74 10.21 8.64
N GLY A 183 -4.85 10.19 9.37
CA GLY A 183 -6.21 10.20 8.83
C GLY A 183 -6.84 11.60 8.81
N ASN A 184 -8.16 11.64 8.97
CA ASN A 184 -8.93 12.88 8.99
C ASN A 184 -8.68 13.67 10.29
N LYS A 185 -8.68 15.00 10.20
CA LYS A 185 -8.57 15.93 11.34
C LYS A 185 -9.72 16.94 11.32
N GLY A 186 -10.50 17.01 12.41
CA GLY A 186 -11.58 17.99 12.55
C GLY A 186 -12.70 17.85 11.52
N SER A 187 -13.26 18.97 11.05
CA SER A 187 -14.33 19.01 10.05
C SER A 187 -13.84 18.82 8.60
N ASN A 188 -12.57 18.47 8.38
CA ASN A 188 -12.03 18.24 7.04
C ASN A 188 -12.82 17.14 6.33
N SER A 189 -13.40 17.48 5.17
CA SER A 189 -14.16 16.53 4.37
C SER A 189 -13.23 15.44 3.83
N LEU A 190 -12.13 15.80 3.17
CA LEU A 190 -11.21 14.87 2.51
C LEU A 190 -9.75 15.14 2.93
N VAL A 191 -8.97 14.09 3.11
CA VAL A 191 -7.53 14.15 3.39
C VAL A 191 -6.79 13.18 2.48
N THR A 192 -5.88 13.69 1.65
CA THR A 192 -4.97 12.86 0.86
C THR A 192 -3.68 12.63 1.62
N THR A 193 -3.28 11.37 1.75
CA THR A 193 -2.02 10.94 2.36
C THR A 193 -1.25 10.13 1.33
N HIS A 194 -0.20 10.74 0.77
CA HIS A 194 0.74 10.02 -0.09
C HIS A 194 1.69 9.20 0.76
N PHE A 195 1.97 7.99 0.31
CA PHE A 195 2.96 7.13 0.92
C PHE A 195 4.36 7.62 0.53
N PRO A 196 5.37 7.46 1.41
CA PRO A 196 6.74 7.83 1.08
C PRO A 196 7.38 6.91 0.02
N PHE A 197 6.67 5.86 -0.41
CA PHE A 197 7.06 4.90 -1.44
C PHE A 197 5.83 4.30 -2.10
N ALA A 198 6.03 3.77 -3.31
CA ALA A 198 5.02 3.01 -4.01
C ALA A 198 4.94 1.58 -3.45
N LEU A 199 3.73 1.11 -3.22
CA LEU A 199 3.45 -0.23 -2.71
C LEU A 199 2.81 -1.09 -3.81
N CYS A 200 3.55 -2.04 -4.35
CA CYS A 200 3.02 -3.02 -5.30
C CYS A 200 2.31 -4.14 -4.52
N THR A 201 0.98 -4.26 -4.66
CA THR A 201 0.22 -5.31 -3.98
C THR A 201 -1.11 -5.63 -4.68
N ARG A 202 -1.66 -6.81 -4.43
CA ARG A 202 -3.05 -7.14 -4.81
C ARG A 202 -4.08 -6.76 -3.75
N ILE A 203 -3.75 -6.88 -2.47
CA ILE A 203 -4.70 -6.66 -1.38
C ILE A 203 -4.09 -5.65 -0.41
N LEU A 204 -4.78 -4.53 -0.21
CA LEU A 204 -4.43 -3.53 0.78
C LEU A 204 -5.42 -3.61 1.95
N ARG A 205 -4.91 -3.67 3.18
CA ARG A 205 -5.70 -3.64 4.41
C ARG A 205 -5.28 -2.45 5.26
N ILE A 206 -6.28 -1.68 5.66
CA ILE A 206 -6.19 -0.52 6.54
C ILE A 206 -6.59 -0.95 7.94
N HIS A 207 -5.75 -0.63 8.92
CA HIS A 207 -5.97 -0.87 10.34
C HIS A 207 -6.10 0.47 11.06
N PRO A 208 -7.32 0.99 11.27
CA PRO A 208 -7.52 2.16 12.12
C PRO A 208 -6.94 1.94 13.51
N THR A 209 -6.08 2.86 13.96
CA THR A 209 -5.44 2.80 15.28
C THR A 209 -5.97 3.87 16.22
N GLU A 210 -6.43 5.00 15.69
CA GLU A 210 -7.10 6.05 16.47
C GLU A 210 -8.27 6.65 15.67
N TRP A 211 -9.30 7.10 16.39
CA TRP A 211 -10.50 7.69 15.79
C TRP A 211 -11.20 8.68 16.72
N ASN A 212 -12.02 9.53 16.12
CA ASN A 212 -12.94 10.42 16.83
C ASN A 212 -14.30 9.73 17.00
N VAL A 213 -14.73 9.57 18.26
CA VAL A 213 -16.04 9.01 18.69
C VAL A 213 -16.26 7.53 18.36
N HIS A 214 -16.20 7.15 17.08
CA HIS A 214 -16.37 5.76 16.62
C HIS A 214 -15.54 5.54 15.35
N CYS A 215 -14.89 4.39 15.22
CA CYS A 215 -14.09 4.07 14.03
C CYS A 215 -15.00 3.97 12.80
N SER A 216 -15.00 5.05 12.03
CA SER A 216 -15.79 5.22 10.82
C SER A 216 -14.91 5.79 9.73
N MET A 217 -14.96 5.24 8.53
CA MET A 217 -14.20 5.81 7.41
C MET A 217 -14.84 5.56 6.05
N ARG A 218 -14.60 6.52 5.16
CA ARG A 218 -14.68 6.41 3.71
C ARG A 218 -13.29 6.62 3.13
N PHE A 219 -12.94 5.95 2.05
CA PHE A 219 -11.64 6.09 1.42
C PHE A 219 -11.66 5.78 -0.08
N GLU A 220 -10.63 6.26 -0.76
CA GLU A 220 -10.21 5.89 -2.11
C GLU A 220 -8.73 5.54 -2.07
N VAL A 221 -8.35 4.56 -2.88
CA VAL A 221 -6.95 4.19 -3.07
C VAL A 221 -6.47 4.87 -4.34
N ILE A 222 -5.31 5.52 -4.27
CA ILE A 222 -4.71 6.18 -5.43
C ILE A 222 -3.42 5.47 -5.83
N GLY A 223 -3.19 5.44 -7.14
CA GLY A 223 -2.09 4.68 -7.73
C GLY A 223 -2.25 4.48 -9.22
N CYS A 224 -1.82 3.32 -9.72
CA CYS A 224 -1.94 2.93 -11.12
C CYS A 224 -1.98 1.41 -11.29
N TYR A 225 -2.54 0.98 -12.42
CA TYR A 225 -2.61 -0.41 -12.90
C TYR A 225 -1.44 -0.76 -13.82
#